data_AF-A0A7L4TSS6-F1
#
_entry.id   AF-A0A7L4TSS6-F1
#
_cell.length_a   1.000
_cell.length_b   1.000
_cell.length_c   1.000
_cell.angle_alpha   90.00
_cell.angle_beta   90.00
_cell.angle_gamma   90.00
#
_symmetry.space_group_name_H-M   'P 1'
#
loop_
_entity.id
_entity.type
_entity.pdbx_description
1 polymer ?
#
loop_
_entity_poly.entity_id
_entity_poly.type
_entity_poly.pdbx_seq_one_letter_code
_entity_poly.pdbx_strand_id
1 'polypeptide(L)'
;FLMNGIKHLPVMRRGRVVGMVTLSDLLRKKNRGTMEILHTIEESDFETIDAMKPAIYDVLSNLIQDRIPTTHLLNVITKLYDRLVKHAVTLAVRAVEDRGFGAPPVRFNWYMMGSGGRAEQFMLTDQDHFLVYEDVGDEKRGQVETYFAELGTEIVRHLEQAGYKRCKGLMMASESQWRGS
;
A
#
# COMPACT_ATOMS: atom_id res chain seq x y z
N PHE A 1 12.38 28.60 -14.50
CA PHE A 1 12.16 29.40 -13.28
C PHE A 1 12.68 28.66 -12.04
N LEU A 2 12.33 27.38 -11.84
CA LEU A 2 12.84 26.53 -10.75
C LEU A 2 14.36 26.44 -10.69
N MET A 3 15.03 26.21 -11.84
CA MET A 3 16.51 26.17 -11.91
C MET A 3 17.19 27.52 -11.62
N ASN A 4 16.40 28.61 -11.55
CA ASN A 4 16.88 29.96 -11.23
C ASN A 4 16.41 30.41 -9.82
N GLY A 5 15.92 29.48 -8.97
CA GLY A 5 15.51 29.79 -7.60
C GLY A 5 14.18 30.57 -7.46
N ILE A 6 13.44 30.76 -8.55
CA ILE A 6 12.19 31.54 -8.55
C ILE A 6 11.05 30.66 -8.00
N LYS A 7 10.35 31.13 -6.97
CA LYS A 7 9.28 30.38 -6.26
C LYS A 7 7.86 30.89 -6.55
N HIS A 8 7.74 32.04 -7.19
CA HIS A 8 6.49 32.75 -7.41
C HIS A 8 6.44 33.26 -8.85
N LEU A 9 5.36 32.99 -9.55
CA LEU A 9 5.11 33.45 -10.91
C LEU A 9 3.86 34.32 -10.92
N PRO A 10 3.95 35.63 -11.18
CA PRO A 10 2.76 36.47 -11.32
C PRO A 10 1.97 36.08 -12.57
N VAL A 11 0.67 35.97 -12.45
CA VAL A 11 -0.26 35.75 -13.56
C VAL A 11 -0.69 37.10 -14.11
N MET A 12 -0.48 37.32 -15.40
CA MET A 12 -0.73 38.61 -16.06
C MET A 12 -1.97 38.53 -16.96
N ARG A 13 -2.84 39.54 -16.93
CA ARG A 13 -3.92 39.73 -17.90
C ARG A 13 -3.93 41.19 -18.36
N ARG A 14 -3.75 41.41 -19.67
CA ARG A 14 -3.69 42.75 -20.29
C ARG A 14 -2.70 43.70 -19.57
N GLY A 15 -1.50 43.19 -19.27
CA GLY A 15 -0.44 43.96 -18.61
C GLY A 15 -0.65 44.22 -17.11
N ARG A 16 -1.73 43.73 -16.50
CA ARG A 16 -1.98 43.82 -15.06
C ARG A 16 -1.75 42.47 -14.39
N VAL A 17 -1.14 42.49 -13.21
CA VAL A 17 -1.05 41.30 -12.34
C VAL A 17 -2.47 41.00 -11.84
N VAL A 18 -2.95 39.79 -12.10
CA VAL A 18 -4.28 39.31 -11.69
C VAL A 18 -4.22 38.13 -10.72
N GLY A 19 -3.01 37.64 -10.41
CA GLY A 19 -2.81 36.54 -9.48
C GLY A 19 -1.36 36.11 -9.40
N MET A 20 -1.13 35.00 -8.72
CA MET A 20 0.18 34.41 -8.54
C MET A 20 0.04 32.88 -8.54
N VAL A 21 0.94 32.19 -9.23
CA VAL A 21 1.14 30.74 -9.11
C VAL A 21 2.43 30.53 -8.35
N THR A 22 2.36 29.82 -7.24
CA THR A 22 3.53 29.46 -6.45
C THR A 22 4.05 28.07 -6.84
N LEU A 23 5.29 27.78 -6.45
CA LEU A 23 5.81 26.41 -6.54
C LEU A 23 4.92 25.43 -5.76
N SER A 24 4.41 25.85 -4.60
CA SER A 24 3.49 25.04 -3.80
C SER A 24 2.19 24.75 -4.56
N ASP A 25 1.65 25.70 -5.33
CA ASP A 25 0.45 25.48 -6.15
C ASP A 25 0.71 24.47 -7.26
N LEU A 26 1.89 24.50 -7.88
CA LEU A 26 2.30 23.53 -8.91
C LEU A 26 2.50 22.13 -8.31
N LEU A 27 3.16 22.03 -7.16
CA LEU A 27 3.35 20.77 -6.44
C LEU A 27 2.00 20.20 -5.98
N ARG A 28 1.09 21.04 -5.49
CA ARG A 28 -0.24 20.65 -5.03
C ARG A 28 -1.13 20.20 -6.19
N LYS A 29 -1.08 20.88 -7.34
CA LYS A 29 -1.80 20.46 -8.55
C LYS A 29 -1.27 19.14 -9.11
N LYS A 30 0.06 18.93 -9.08
CA LYS A 30 0.69 17.69 -9.57
C LYS A 30 0.46 16.49 -8.65
N ASN A 31 0.43 16.70 -7.34
CA ASN A 31 0.31 15.62 -6.35
C ASN A 31 -1.13 15.38 -5.85
N ARG A 32 -2.12 16.14 -6.34
CA ARG A 32 -3.51 16.06 -5.86
C ARG A 32 -4.08 14.64 -5.98
N GLY A 33 -3.90 13.97 -7.11
CA GLY A 33 -4.38 12.60 -7.31
C GLY A 33 -3.73 11.59 -6.36
N THR A 34 -2.43 11.72 -6.08
CA THR A 34 -1.75 10.84 -5.13
C THR A 34 -2.24 11.02 -3.69
N MET A 35 -2.46 12.28 -3.26
CA MET A 35 -2.99 12.57 -1.92
C MET A 35 -4.44 12.10 -1.76
N GLU A 36 -5.27 12.29 -2.79
CA GLU A 36 -6.64 11.79 -2.81
C GLU A 36 -6.65 10.26 -2.67
N ILE A 37 -5.81 9.53 -3.42
CA ILE A 37 -5.70 8.06 -3.32
C ILE A 37 -5.21 7.62 -1.95
N LEU A 38 -4.20 8.28 -1.37
CA LEU A 38 -3.73 7.94 -0.03
C LEU A 38 -4.85 8.04 1.01
N HIS A 39 -5.67 9.09 0.91
CA HIS A 39 -6.82 9.25 1.78
C HIS A 39 -7.88 8.17 1.51
N THR A 40 -8.18 7.85 0.26
CA THR A 40 -9.15 6.79 -0.07
C THR A 40 -8.68 5.41 0.38
N ILE A 41 -7.37 5.11 0.32
CA ILE A 41 -6.81 3.89 0.91
C ILE A 41 -7.11 3.86 2.42
N GLU A 42 -6.88 4.97 3.12
CA GLU A 42 -7.05 5.04 4.58
C GLU A 42 -8.51 4.89 5.03
N GLU A 43 -9.46 5.36 4.22
CA GLU A 43 -10.89 5.29 4.48
C GLU A 43 -11.55 4.00 3.98
N SER A 44 -10.91 3.24 3.09
CA SER A 44 -11.50 2.02 2.54
C SER A 44 -11.62 0.92 3.59
N ASP A 45 -12.62 0.08 3.44
CA ASP A 45 -12.83 -1.15 4.19
C ASP A 45 -12.73 -2.38 3.27
N PHE A 46 -13.09 -3.56 3.78
CA PHE A 46 -13.06 -4.78 2.97
C PHE A 46 -13.93 -4.66 1.69
N GLU A 47 -15.09 -4.02 1.77
CA GLU A 47 -16.02 -3.96 0.63
C GLU A 47 -15.60 -2.95 -0.45
N THR A 48 -14.74 -2.00 -0.10
CA THR A 48 -14.38 -0.86 -0.97
C THR A 48 -12.91 -0.81 -1.39
N ILE A 49 -12.05 -1.65 -0.83
CA ILE A 49 -10.61 -1.67 -1.11
C ILE A 49 -10.26 -2.07 -2.56
N ASP A 50 -11.17 -2.73 -3.28
CA ASP A 50 -11.00 -3.14 -4.68
C ASP A 50 -10.88 -1.93 -5.63
N ALA A 51 -11.48 -0.79 -5.26
CA ALA A 51 -11.37 0.47 -5.98
C ALA A 51 -9.93 1.03 -6.02
N MET A 52 -9.02 0.55 -5.17
CA MET A 52 -7.65 1.08 -5.07
C MET A 52 -6.79 0.68 -6.27
N LYS A 53 -7.01 -0.52 -6.81
CA LYS A 53 -6.29 -1.00 -8.00
C LYS A 53 -6.47 -0.08 -9.22
N PRO A 54 -7.69 0.21 -9.70
CA PRO A 54 -7.87 1.12 -10.83
C PRO A 54 -7.33 2.53 -10.52
N ALA A 55 -7.50 3.03 -9.31
CA ALA A 55 -6.98 4.34 -8.92
C ALA A 55 -5.45 4.43 -8.99
N ILE A 56 -4.73 3.40 -8.52
CA ILE A 56 -3.25 3.35 -8.64
C ILE A 56 -2.84 3.19 -10.11
N TYR A 57 -3.60 2.45 -10.91
CA TYR A 57 -3.32 2.28 -12.33
C TYR A 57 -3.52 3.58 -13.12
N ASP A 58 -4.46 4.43 -12.72
CA ASP A 58 -4.63 5.76 -13.30
C ASP A 58 -3.41 6.65 -13.00
N VAL A 59 -2.88 6.59 -11.77
CA VAL A 59 -1.61 7.28 -11.43
C VAL A 59 -0.47 6.77 -12.30
N LEU A 60 -0.31 5.44 -12.41
CA LEU A 60 0.72 4.85 -13.25
C LEU A 60 0.61 5.33 -14.70
N SER A 61 -0.61 5.31 -15.25
CA SER A 61 -0.90 5.73 -16.63
C SER A 61 -0.54 7.19 -16.84
N ASN A 62 -0.89 8.07 -15.91
CA ASN A 62 -0.54 9.49 -15.97
C ASN A 62 0.98 9.70 -15.91
N LEU A 63 1.70 8.99 -15.03
CA LEU A 63 3.16 9.09 -14.93
C LEU A 63 3.86 8.62 -16.22
N ILE A 64 3.33 7.60 -16.88
CA ILE A 64 3.82 7.12 -18.19
C ILE A 64 3.57 8.18 -19.28
N GLN A 65 2.35 8.74 -19.33
CA GLN A 65 2.00 9.78 -20.31
C GLN A 65 2.84 11.04 -20.16
N ASP A 66 3.15 11.42 -18.91
CA ASP A 66 4.05 12.52 -18.56
C ASP A 66 5.54 12.21 -18.84
N ARG A 67 5.85 11.01 -19.32
CA ARG A 67 7.22 10.52 -19.60
C ARG A 67 8.15 10.65 -18.40
N ILE A 68 7.62 10.40 -17.21
CA ILE A 68 8.42 10.35 -15.99
C ILE A 68 9.44 9.19 -16.11
N PRO A 69 10.70 9.38 -15.70
CA PRO A 69 11.68 8.29 -15.72
C PRO A 69 11.20 7.07 -14.92
N THR A 70 11.46 5.86 -15.45
CA THR A 70 10.98 4.59 -14.88
C THR A 70 11.32 4.41 -13.41
N THR A 71 12.53 4.77 -13.00
CA THR A 71 12.95 4.67 -11.58
C THR A 71 12.12 5.58 -10.67
N HIS A 72 11.69 6.73 -11.16
CA HIS A 72 10.91 7.68 -10.38
C HIS A 72 9.45 7.27 -10.30
N LEU A 73 8.86 6.80 -11.42
CA LEU A 73 7.48 6.33 -11.39
C LEU A 73 7.35 5.07 -10.52
N LEU A 74 8.30 4.13 -10.58
CA LEU A 74 8.30 2.94 -9.72
C LEU A 74 8.35 3.32 -8.24
N ASN A 75 9.19 4.27 -7.83
CA ASN A 75 9.23 4.75 -6.45
C ASN A 75 7.87 5.31 -5.97
N VAL A 76 7.12 5.99 -6.84
CA VAL A 76 5.77 6.48 -6.50
C VAL A 76 4.79 5.31 -6.36
N ILE A 77 4.79 4.41 -7.32
CA ILE A 77 3.87 3.27 -7.37
C ILE A 77 4.12 2.29 -6.22
N THR A 78 5.38 1.98 -5.91
CA THR A 78 5.76 1.15 -4.75
C THR A 78 5.21 1.74 -3.45
N LYS A 79 5.32 3.06 -3.24
CA LYS A 79 4.79 3.70 -2.02
C LYS A 79 3.27 3.59 -1.90
N LEU A 80 2.55 3.65 -3.03
CA LEU A 80 1.10 3.46 -3.04
C LEU A 80 0.73 2.01 -2.72
N TYR A 81 1.42 1.04 -3.32
CA TYR A 81 1.24 -0.37 -3.00
C TYR A 81 1.60 -0.68 -1.54
N ASP A 82 2.70 -0.15 -1.01
CA ASP A 82 3.07 -0.29 0.40
C ASP A 82 1.98 0.24 1.33
N ARG A 83 1.35 1.38 0.99
CA ARG A 83 0.25 1.93 1.78
C ARG A 83 -0.98 1.04 1.73
N LEU A 84 -1.33 0.55 0.54
CA LEU A 84 -2.46 -0.36 0.31
C LEU A 84 -2.28 -1.66 1.09
N VAL A 85 -1.10 -2.27 1.03
CA VAL A 85 -0.84 -3.53 1.71
C VAL A 85 -0.81 -3.37 3.22
N LYS A 86 -0.18 -2.31 3.75
CA LYS A 86 -0.25 -2.02 5.20
C LYS A 86 -1.68 -1.82 5.68
N HIS A 87 -2.50 -1.17 4.86
CA HIS A 87 -3.92 -0.98 5.15
C HIS A 87 -4.68 -2.31 5.13
N ALA A 88 -4.49 -3.14 4.11
CA ALA A 88 -5.09 -4.47 4.01
C ALA A 88 -4.73 -5.36 5.21
N VAL A 89 -3.46 -5.36 5.64
CA VAL A 89 -3.02 -6.09 6.85
C VAL A 89 -3.68 -5.53 8.11
N THR A 90 -3.85 -4.20 8.21
CA THR A 90 -4.52 -3.57 9.34
C THR A 90 -6.01 -3.95 9.41
N LEU A 91 -6.70 -3.95 8.27
CA LEU A 91 -8.08 -4.42 8.16
C LEU A 91 -8.20 -5.91 8.53
N ALA A 92 -7.24 -6.73 8.10
CA ALA A 92 -7.20 -8.15 8.45
C ALA A 92 -7.06 -8.38 9.96
N VAL A 93 -6.19 -7.63 10.64
CA VAL A 93 -6.08 -7.69 12.11
C VAL A 93 -7.41 -7.34 12.78
N ARG A 94 -8.08 -6.27 12.34
CA ARG A 94 -9.40 -5.88 12.87
C ARG A 94 -10.46 -6.95 12.63
N ALA A 95 -10.49 -7.54 11.44
CA ALA A 95 -11.44 -8.60 11.11
C ALA A 95 -11.23 -9.86 11.96
N VAL A 96 -9.98 -10.23 12.26
CA VAL A 96 -9.67 -11.33 13.20
C VAL A 96 -10.13 -10.99 14.62
N GLU A 97 -9.93 -9.75 15.06
CA GLU A 97 -10.40 -9.26 16.36
C GLU A 97 -11.94 -9.32 16.46
N ASP A 98 -12.65 -8.80 15.46
CA ASP A 98 -14.12 -8.79 15.37
C ASP A 98 -14.74 -10.21 15.35
N ARG A 99 -13.98 -11.20 14.84
CA ARG A 99 -14.36 -12.62 14.85
C ARG A 99 -14.16 -13.29 16.22
N GLY A 100 -13.66 -12.57 17.22
CA GLY A 100 -13.52 -13.04 18.60
C GLY A 100 -12.16 -13.64 18.95
N PHE A 101 -11.15 -13.55 18.07
CA PHE A 101 -9.78 -13.99 18.38
C PHE A 101 -9.02 -12.98 19.24
N GLY A 102 -9.51 -11.74 19.32
CA GLY A 102 -8.88 -10.64 20.05
C GLY A 102 -7.71 -9.99 19.30
N ALA A 103 -6.95 -9.17 20.03
CA ALA A 103 -5.72 -8.55 19.52
C ALA A 103 -4.59 -9.59 19.35
N PRO A 104 -3.54 -9.28 18.56
CA PRO A 104 -2.39 -10.17 18.40
C PRO A 104 -1.80 -10.59 19.77
N PRO A 105 -1.68 -11.91 20.05
CA PRO A 105 -1.29 -12.40 21.37
C PRO A 105 0.18 -12.10 21.71
N VAL A 106 1.00 -11.84 20.69
CA VAL A 106 2.41 -11.42 20.80
C VAL A 106 2.79 -10.47 19.65
N ARG A 107 3.97 -9.86 19.73
CA ARG A 107 4.49 -9.01 18.66
C ARG A 107 4.70 -9.83 17.39
N PHE A 108 4.43 -9.23 16.25
CA PHE A 108 4.70 -9.83 14.94
C PHE A 108 5.11 -8.77 13.92
N ASN A 109 5.74 -9.24 12.85
CA ASN A 109 6.01 -8.50 11.64
C ASN A 109 5.52 -9.29 10.44
N TRP A 110 5.00 -8.58 9.45
CA TRP A 110 4.63 -9.13 8.15
C TRP A 110 5.56 -8.55 7.10
N TYR A 111 6.05 -9.41 6.20
CA TYR A 111 7.07 -9.06 5.22
C TYR A 111 6.58 -9.33 3.82
N MET A 112 6.61 -8.30 2.98
CA MET A 112 6.42 -8.45 1.54
C MET A 112 7.69 -9.01 0.89
N MET A 113 7.50 -9.93 -0.04
CA MET A 113 8.57 -10.54 -0.83
C MET A 113 8.36 -10.27 -2.33
N GLY A 114 9.14 -10.95 -3.16
CA GLY A 114 8.94 -10.96 -4.60
C GLY A 114 9.17 -9.60 -5.24
N SER A 115 8.40 -9.32 -6.29
CA SER A 115 8.49 -8.06 -7.05
C SER A 115 8.11 -6.85 -6.20
N GLY A 116 7.19 -7.01 -5.24
CA GLY A 116 6.81 -5.97 -4.30
C GLY A 116 7.93 -5.63 -3.33
N GLY A 117 8.58 -6.66 -2.78
CA GLY A 117 9.76 -6.50 -1.93
C GLY A 117 10.96 -5.85 -2.63
N ARG A 118 11.11 -6.04 -3.95
CA ARG A 118 12.18 -5.40 -4.76
C ARG A 118 11.84 -4.02 -5.30
N ALA A 119 10.61 -3.52 -5.07
CA ALA A 119 10.13 -2.25 -5.62
C ALA A 119 10.14 -2.20 -7.16
N GLU A 120 9.84 -3.33 -7.82
CA GLU A 120 9.87 -3.47 -9.29
C GLU A 120 8.47 -3.64 -9.91
N GLN A 121 7.40 -3.51 -9.12
CA GLN A 121 6.03 -3.69 -9.58
C GLN A 121 5.48 -2.46 -10.31
N PHE A 122 5.09 -2.65 -11.57
CA PHE A 122 4.24 -1.70 -12.29
C PHE A 122 2.77 -1.97 -11.98
N MET A 123 2.32 -3.19 -12.31
CA MET A 123 0.97 -3.67 -12.09
C MET A 123 0.96 -4.61 -10.89
N LEU A 124 -0.20 -4.78 -10.25
CA LEU A 124 -0.36 -5.76 -9.18
C LEU A 124 -0.04 -7.17 -9.68
N THR A 125 0.77 -7.88 -8.90
CA THR A 125 1.17 -9.27 -9.16
C THR A 125 0.47 -10.21 -8.18
N ASP A 126 0.95 -11.44 -8.10
CA ASP A 126 0.67 -12.29 -6.96
C ASP A 126 1.21 -11.72 -5.65
N GLN A 127 0.64 -12.19 -4.55
CA GLN A 127 1.06 -11.87 -3.19
C GLN A 127 2.13 -12.87 -2.71
N ASP A 128 3.35 -12.38 -2.52
CA ASP A 128 4.44 -13.15 -1.89
C ASP A 128 4.74 -12.53 -0.54
N HIS A 129 4.58 -13.28 0.55
CA HIS A 129 4.81 -12.77 1.90
C HIS A 129 5.00 -13.86 2.95
N PHE A 130 5.60 -13.44 4.07
CA PHE A 130 5.73 -14.26 5.27
C PHE A 130 5.50 -13.44 6.53
N LEU A 131 5.18 -14.13 7.62
CA LEU A 131 4.86 -13.53 8.90
C LEU A 131 5.77 -14.11 9.99
N VAL A 132 6.41 -13.24 10.77
CA VAL A 132 7.26 -13.62 11.90
C VAL A 132 6.65 -13.09 13.19
N TYR A 133 6.43 -13.94 14.18
CA TYR A 133 5.94 -13.58 15.51
C TYR A 133 6.96 -13.93 16.60
N GLU A 134 6.81 -13.33 17.77
CA GLU A 134 7.69 -13.60 18.92
C GLU A 134 7.60 -15.06 19.37
N ASP A 135 8.74 -15.68 19.66
CA ASP A 135 8.79 -17.04 20.22
C ASP A 135 8.16 -17.07 21.62
N VAL A 136 7.42 -18.14 21.90
CA VAL A 136 6.67 -18.34 23.14
C VAL A 136 6.88 -19.73 23.70
N GLY A 137 6.75 -19.84 25.03
CA GLY A 137 6.76 -21.14 25.70
C GLY A 137 5.64 -22.07 25.23
N ASP A 138 5.84 -23.37 25.42
CA ASP A 138 4.95 -24.44 24.93
C ASP A 138 3.48 -24.25 25.34
N GLU A 139 3.22 -23.69 26.52
CA GLU A 139 1.87 -23.42 27.04
C GLU A 139 1.05 -22.46 26.15
N LYS A 140 1.70 -21.50 25.48
CA LYS A 140 1.04 -20.50 24.63
C LYS A 140 1.14 -20.80 23.15
N ARG A 141 2.01 -21.74 22.74
CA ARG A 141 2.32 -22.03 21.34
C ARG A 141 1.07 -22.32 20.52
N GLY A 142 0.19 -23.21 21.00
CA GLY A 142 -1.04 -23.57 20.26
C GLY A 142 -1.98 -22.39 20.04
N GLN A 143 -2.13 -21.50 21.02
CA GLN A 143 -2.96 -20.29 20.88
C GLN A 143 -2.35 -19.30 19.86
N VAL A 144 -1.04 -19.08 19.95
CA VAL A 144 -0.30 -18.16 19.08
C VAL A 144 -0.31 -18.66 17.62
N GLU A 145 -0.02 -19.94 17.39
CA GLU A 145 -0.07 -20.55 16.06
C GLU A 145 -1.46 -20.48 15.45
N THR A 146 -2.51 -20.75 16.24
CA THR A 146 -3.91 -20.65 15.79
C THR A 146 -4.25 -19.22 15.36
N TYR A 147 -3.89 -18.24 16.19
CA TYR A 147 -4.13 -16.82 15.89
C TYR A 147 -3.47 -16.41 14.57
N PHE A 148 -2.18 -16.71 14.40
CA PHE A 148 -1.44 -16.29 13.21
C PHE A 148 -1.80 -17.09 11.96
N ALA A 149 -2.34 -18.30 12.09
CA ALA A 149 -2.94 -19.02 10.96
C ALA A 149 -4.20 -18.31 10.44
N GLU A 150 -5.08 -17.88 11.35
CA GLU A 150 -6.27 -17.12 10.99
C GLU A 150 -5.92 -15.75 10.43
N LEU A 151 -4.97 -15.03 11.05
CA LEU A 151 -4.49 -13.76 10.51
C LEU A 151 -3.86 -13.91 9.12
N GLY A 152 -3.04 -14.95 8.90
CA GLY A 152 -2.47 -15.23 7.58
C GLY A 152 -3.55 -15.44 6.51
N THR A 153 -4.60 -16.20 6.85
CA THR A 153 -5.76 -16.42 5.97
C THR A 153 -6.50 -15.11 5.67
N GLU A 154 -6.70 -14.28 6.69
CA GLU A 154 -7.43 -13.02 6.57
C GLU A 154 -6.66 -11.96 5.76
N ILE A 155 -5.33 -11.90 5.91
CA ILE A 155 -4.46 -11.07 5.08
C ILE A 155 -4.58 -11.46 3.60
N VAL A 156 -4.54 -12.77 3.30
CA VAL A 156 -4.68 -13.27 1.93
C VAL A 156 -6.00 -12.83 1.30
N ARG A 157 -7.09 -12.89 2.07
CA ARG A 157 -8.43 -12.47 1.64
C ARG A 157 -8.50 -10.97 1.34
N HIS A 158 -7.95 -10.13 2.22
CA HIS A 158 -7.93 -8.67 2.02
C HIS A 158 -7.06 -8.24 0.84
N LEU A 159 -5.90 -8.87 0.64
CA LEU A 159 -5.05 -8.60 -0.52
C LEU A 159 -5.71 -9.05 -1.83
N GLU A 160 -6.39 -10.20 -1.82
CA GLU A 160 -7.18 -10.68 -2.96
C GLU A 160 -8.29 -9.68 -3.33
N GLN A 161 -9.02 -9.19 -2.33
CA GLN A 161 -10.04 -8.16 -2.49
C GLN A 161 -9.46 -6.84 -3.03
N ALA A 162 -8.28 -6.42 -2.56
CA ALA A 162 -7.56 -5.27 -3.10
C ALA A 162 -7.05 -5.47 -4.54
N GLY A 163 -7.18 -6.69 -5.08
CA GLY A 163 -6.89 -7.03 -6.47
C GLY A 163 -5.55 -7.72 -6.72
N TYR A 164 -4.82 -8.12 -5.68
CA TYR A 164 -3.68 -9.04 -5.77
C TYR A 164 -4.18 -10.45 -6.11
N LYS A 165 -3.35 -11.23 -6.80
CA LYS A 165 -3.65 -12.65 -7.02
C LYS A 165 -3.03 -13.50 -5.93
N ARG A 166 -3.62 -14.65 -5.59
CA ARG A 166 -2.93 -15.66 -4.78
C ARG A 166 -1.67 -16.16 -5.49
N CYS A 167 -0.60 -16.36 -4.72
CA CYS A 167 0.63 -16.96 -5.24
C CYS A 167 0.41 -18.44 -5.55
N LYS A 168 0.71 -18.84 -6.80
CA LYS A 168 0.61 -20.24 -7.23
C LYS A 168 1.61 -21.14 -6.53
N GLY A 169 2.73 -20.58 -6.07
CA GLY A 169 3.75 -21.27 -5.30
C GLY A 169 3.46 -21.36 -3.81
N LEU A 170 2.28 -20.92 -3.35
CA LEU A 170 1.87 -20.97 -1.94
C LEU A 170 2.86 -20.23 -1.02
N MET A 171 3.38 -19.09 -1.49
CA MET A 171 4.32 -18.22 -0.76
C MET A 171 3.59 -17.13 0.03
N MET A 172 2.71 -17.55 0.94
CA MET A 172 1.80 -16.65 1.67
C MET A 172 1.73 -17.06 3.14
N ALA A 173 1.59 -16.09 4.04
CA ALA A 173 1.47 -16.33 5.48
C ALA A 173 0.26 -17.21 5.91
N SER A 174 -0.71 -17.48 5.02
CA SER A 174 -1.75 -18.50 5.25
C SER A 174 -1.18 -19.92 5.33
N GLU A 175 -0.02 -20.14 4.70
CA GLU A 175 0.65 -21.43 4.64
C GLU A 175 1.63 -21.55 5.80
N SER A 176 1.60 -22.68 6.53
CA SER A 176 2.39 -22.87 7.75
C SER A 176 3.90 -22.68 7.55
N GLN A 177 4.43 -23.00 6.37
CA GLN A 177 5.85 -22.82 6.03
C GLN A 177 6.29 -21.35 5.92
N TRP A 178 5.35 -20.41 5.81
CA TRP A 178 5.59 -18.96 5.66
C TRP A 178 5.10 -18.16 6.87
N ARG A 179 4.86 -18.82 8.01
CA ARG A 179 4.59 -18.16 9.29
C ARG A 179 5.28 -18.88 10.44
N GLY A 180 5.97 -18.14 11.32
CA GLY A 180 6.73 -18.76 12.41
C GLY A 180 7.33 -17.75 13.37
N SER A 181 8.16 -18.24 14.29
CA SER A 181 8.97 -17.46 15.22
C SER A 181 10.45 -17.62 14.97
#